data_AF-A0A6M3KMV5-F1
#
_entry.id   AF-A0A6M3KMV5-F1
#
_cell.length_a   1.000
_cell.length_b   1.000
_cell.length_c   1.000
_cell.angle_alpha   90.00
_cell.angle_beta   90.00
_cell.angle_gamma   90.00
#
_symmetry.space_group_name_H-M   'P 1'
#
loop_
_entity.id
_entity.type
_entity.pdbx_description
1 polymer ?
#
loop_
_entity_poly.entity_id
_entity_poly.type
_entity_poly.pdbx_seq_one_letter_code
_entity_poly.pdbx_strand_id
1 'polypeptide(L)'
;MSESLREHAGWRRGKTPVLAKYLDDHGKLFSTIAGRGFLALPGYAYAIENDLELTAKMGLSELNYKILSETIEREMKQIGIDYGLAYKNAVIVWETLKQELLAAWDAELALIRQGMAAKEETLNIYAIEVSKRAIALLEAKTTLEEQAEVYRKAIVELDSSVYQYDIQLANAKLATAQRRLLIIPILEEILLKEQELLVSEGEKAGFYTTYMEAEEEVAIKKQTLIPVINEYAAKVDEYSRKIINVQIPIEGQIADEKVTQAGIAVEKAGYQVAETTTEIEITEKGIDLDAAKRDLEVTQFDNSQEIASTEIDLNRDFQTDEMSQFTSLLQSERMTQAILVDNKRTVHLKDNLTKVASATRIQGATRNADTGINAAEIRQMEGEASAKAATALTATLQHLIG
;
A
#
# COMPACT_ATOMS: atom_id res chain seq x y z
N MET A 1 3.88 23.73 2.64
CA MET A 1 2.49 23.22 2.70
C MET A 1 1.93 23.65 4.05
N SER A 2 0.79 24.34 4.10
CA SER A 2 0.14 24.63 5.39
C SER A 2 -0.24 23.33 6.10
N GLU A 3 -0.24 23.32 7.43
CA GLU A 3 -0.59 22.14 8.25
C GLU A 3 -1.97 21.58 7.90
N SER A 4 -2.94 22.48 7.67
CA SER A 4 -4.28 22.14 7.18
C SER A 4 -4.28 21.35 5.85
N LEU A 5 -3.36 21.65 4.93
CA LEU A 5 -3.24 20.92 3.66
C LEU A 5 -2.64 19.53 3.85
N ARG A 6 -1.76 19.36 4.85
CA ARG A 6 -1.11 18.07 5.15
C ARG A 6 -2.06 17.12 5.88
N GLU A 7 -2.86 17.64 6.81
CA GLU A 7 -3.96 16.91 7.44
C GLU A 7 -5.04 16.50 6.44
N HIS A 8 -5.48 17.42 5.59
CA HIS A 8 -6.45 17.07 4.54
C HIS A 8 -5.90 16.03 3.56
N ALA A 9 -4.59 16.03 3.27
CA ALA A 9 -3.97 15.01 2.44
C ALA A 9 -3.91 13.64 3.14
N GLY A 10 -3.60 13.60 4.44
CA GLY A 10 -3.63 12.38 5.27
C GLY A 10 -5.04 11.80 5.38
N TRP A 11 -6.02 12.68 5.59
CA TRP A 11 -7.44 12.33 5.65
C TRP A 11 -7.94 11.75 4.32
N ARG A 12 -7.57 12.35 3.19
CA ARG A 12 -7.91 11.79 1.86
C ARG A 12 -7.24 10.44 1.63
N ARG A 13 -5.93 10.32 1.87
CA ARG A 13 -5.20 9.05 1.68
C ARG A 13 -5.72 7.91 2.56
N GLY A 14 -6.11 8.22 3.80
CA GLY A 14 -6.61 7.23 4.75
C GLY A 14 -8.06 6.81 4.52
N LYS A 15 -8.94 7.73 4.07
CA LYS A 15 -10.36 7.42 3.83
C LYS A 15 -10.63 6.72 2.52
N THR A 16 -9.84 6.99 1.49
CA THR A 16 -10.04 6.39 0.16
C THR A 16 -10.04 4.86 0.18
N PRO A 17 -9.12 4.16 0.88
CA PRO A 17 -9.14 2.70 0.99
C PRO A 17 -10.38 2.15 1.71
N VAL A 18 -10.83 2.81 2.77
CA VAL A 18 -12.01 2.37 3.55
C VAL A 18 -13.29 2.50 2.72
N LEU A 19 -13.44 3.62 2.02
CA LEU A 19 -14.57 3.87 1.11
C LEU A 19 -14.53 2.97 -0.12
N ALA A 20 -13.35 2.74 -0.70
CA ALA A 20 -13.19 1.85 -1.85
C ALA A 20 -13.56 0.40 -1.49
N LYS A 21 -13.16 -0.08 -0.31
CA LYS A 21 -13.54 -1.40 0.19
C LYS A 21 -15.05 -1.52 0.42
N TYR A 22 -15.67 -0.52 1.05
CA TYR A 22 -17.12 -0.49 1.24
C TYR A 22 -17.87 -0.54 -0.10
N LEU A 23 -17.45 0.26 -1.08
CA LEU A 23 -18.08 0.28 -2.41
C LEU A 23 -17.91 -1.06 -3.16
N ASP A 24 -16.75 -1.71 -3.05
CA ASP A 24 -16.48 -3.01 -3.67
C ASP A 24 -17.33 -4.13 -3.02
N ASP A 25 -17.36 -4.19 -1.69
CA ASP A 25 -18.13 -5.19 -0.95
C ASP A 25 -19.65 -5.00 -1.11
N HIS A 26 -20.09 -3.74 -1.15
CA HIS A 26 -21.47 -3.39 -1.49
C HIS A 26 -21.79 -3.82 -2.94
N GLY A 27 -20.92 -3.53 -3.90
CA GLY A 27 -21.07 -3.98 -5.30
C GLY A 27 -21.21 -5.49 -5.44
N LYS A 28 -20.39 -6.28 -4.72
CA LYS A 28 -20.46 -7.75 -4.69
C LYS A 28 -21.79 -8.25 -4.14
N LEU A 29 -22.29 -7.65 -3.05
CA LEU A 29 -23.57 -8.00 -2.46
C LEU A 29 -24.71 -7.83 -3.47
N PHE A 30 -24.79 -6.66 -4.11
CA PHE A 30 -25.82 -6.36 -5.10
C PHE A 30 -25.70 -7.21 -6.37
N SER A 31 -24.48 -7.48 -6.84
CA SER A 31 -24.24 -8.41 -7.95
C SER A 31 -24.71 -9.84 -7.62
N THR A 32 -24.55 -10.28 -6.37
CA THR A 32 -24.96 -11.62 -5.93
C THR A 32 -26.49 -11.73 -5.84
N ILE A 33 -27.15 -10.67 -5.39
CA ILE A 33 -28.62 -10.57 -5.33
C ILE A 33 -29.21 -10.58 -6.74
N ALA A 34 -28.64 -9.78 -7.65
CA ALA A 34 -29.05 -9.72 -9.06
C ALA A 34 -28.80 -11.07 -9.78
N GLY A 35 -27.66 -11.71 -9.55
CA GLY A 35 -27.33 -13.02 -10.13
C GLY A 35 -28.24 -14.16 -9.66
N ARG A 36 -28.95 -13.99 -8.53
CA ARG A 36 -29.97 -14.92 -8.03
C ARG A 36 -31.40 -14.59 -8.49
N GLY A 37 -31.57 -13.55 -9.32
CA GLY A 37 -32.86 -13.19 -9.92
C GLY A 37 -33.85 -12.51 -8.97
N PHE A 38 -33.38 -11.97 -7.84
CA PHE A 38 -34.24 -11.22 -6.93
C PHE A 38 -34.58 -9.84 -7.50
N LEU A 39 -35.88 -9.56 -7.68
CA LEU A 39 -36.39 -8.25 -8.12
C LEU A 39 -36.46 -7.21 -6.98
N ALA A 40 -36.41 -7.66 -5.73
CA ALA A 40 -36.44 -6.83 -4.54
C ALA A 40 -35.37 -7.31 -3.55
N LEU A 41 -34.87 -6.41 -2.70
CA LEU A 41 -33.81 -6.73 -1.74
C LEU A 41 -34.31 -7.80 -0.73
N PRO A 42 -33.68 -8.98 -0.67
CA PRO A 42 -34.06 -10.01 0.28
C PRO A 42 -33.81 -9.57 1.73
N GLY A 43 -34.59 -10.06 2.70
CA GLY A 43 -34.44 -9.67 4.11
C GLY A 43 -33.03 -9.92 4.70
N TYR A 44 -32.31 -10.95 4.23
CA TYR A 44 -30.93 -11.20 4.65
C TYR A 44 -29.93 -10.17 4.09
N ALA A 45 -30.25 -9.53 2.96
CA ALA A 45 -29.38 -8.52 2.35
C ALA A 45 -29.35 -7.22 3.14
N TYR A 46 -30.46 -6.84 3.78
CA TYR A 46 -30.51 -5.69 4.70
C TYR A 46 -29.58 -5.86 5.90
N ALA A 47 -29.49 -7.07 6.46
CA ALA A 47 -28.58 -7.33 7.57
C ALA A 47 -27.12 -7.20 7.13
N ILE A 48 -26.77 -7.76 5.96
CA ILE A 48 -25.40 -7.70 5.42
C ILE A 48 -25.02 -6.26 5.02
N GLU A 49 -25.94 -5.49 4.45
CA GLU A 49 -25.71 -4.08 4.12
C GLU A 49 -25.43 -3.24 5.38
N ASN A 50 -26.26 -3.40 6.42
CA ASN A 50 -26.06 -2.72 7.70
C ASN A 50 -24.70 -3.07 8.33
N ASP A 51 -24.28 -4.34 8.26
CA ASP A 51 -22.98 -4.77 8.78
C ASP A 51 -21.81 -4.16 7.97
N LEU A 52 -21.94 -4.08 6.64
CA LEU A 52 -20.96 -3.41 5.78
C LEU A 52 -20.88 -1.91 6.08
N GLU A 53 -22.02 -1.24 6.26
CA GLU A 53 -22.07 0.19 6.58
C GLU A 53 -21.49 0.47 7.97
N LEU A 54 -21.83 -0.35 8.97
CA LEU A 54 -21.28 -0.24 10.33
C LEU A 54 -19.76 -0.43 10.33
N THR A 55 -19.26 -1.43 9.59
CA THR A 55 -17.83 -1.70 9.48
C THR A 55 -17.08 -0.54 8.84
N ALA A 56 -17.64 0.06 7.78
CA ALA A 56 -17.06 1.24 7.13
C ALA A 56 -17.07 2.47 8.05
N LYS A 57 -18.17 2.71 8.79
CA LYS A 57 -18.30 3.80 9.77
C LYS A 57 -17.29 3.65 10.92
N MET A 58 -17.12 2.44 11.45
CA MET A 58 -16.13 2.14 12.49
C MET A 58 -14.70 2.37 11.98
N GLY A 59 -14.35 1.86 10.79
CA GLY A 59 -13.03 2.09 10.20
C GLY A 59 -12.73 3.55 9.91
N LEU A 60 -13.72 4.35 9.49
CA LEU A 60 -13.58 5.80 9.33
C LEU A 60 -13.41 6.52 10.68
N SER A 61 -14.10 6.06 11.73
CA SER A 61 -13.99 6.60 13.08
C SER A 61 -12.61 6.37 13.68
N GLU A 62 -12.11 5.13 13.63
CA GLU A 62 -10.76 4.76 14.09
C GLU A 62 -9.66 5.55 13.37
N LEU A 63 -9.80 5.72 12.05
CA LEU A 63 -8.87 6.53 11.27
C LEU A 63 -8.91 8.01 11.67
N ASN A 64 -10.10 8.57 11.92
CA ASN A 64 -10.22 9.94 12.42
C ASN A 64 -9.53 10.09 13.80
N TYR A 65 -9.73 9.13 14.71
CA TYR A 65 -9.08 9.13 16.03
C TYR A 65 -7.55 9.10 15.91
N LYS A 66 -7.02 8.22 15.04
CA LYS A 66 -5.58 8.09 14.82
C LYS A 66 -4.96 9.37 14.22
N ILE A 67 -5.62 9.99 13.25
CA ILE A 67 -5.13 11.25 12.66
C ILE A 67 -5.13 12.36 13.72
N LEU A 68 -6.19 12.45 14.53
CA LEU A 68 -6.29 13.45 15.60
C LEU A 68 -5.18 13.25 16.64
N SER A 69 -4.92 12.02 17.08
CA SER A 69 -3.86 11.72 18.05
C SER A 69 -2.48 12.05 17.48
N GLU A 70 -2.21 11.69 16.22
CA GLU A 70 -0.93 12.01 15.54
C GLU A 70 -0.74 13.50 15.29
N THR A 71 -1.82 14.28 15.14
CA THR A 71 -1.77 15.75 15.07
C THR A 71 -1.45 16.33 16.45
N ILE A 72 -2.17 15.90 17.50
CA ILE A 72 -1.91 16.33 18.87
C ILE A 72 -0.45 16.05 19.24
N GLU A 73 0.07 14.84 19.01
CA GLU A 73 1.47 14.50 19.32
C GLU A 73 2.49 15.36 18.55
N ARG A 74 2.19 15.77 17.31
CA ARG A 74 3.08 16.64 16.52
C ARG A 74 3.07 18.08 16.99
N GLU A 75 1.90 18.64 17.26
CA GLU A 75 1.77 19.99 17.83
C GLU A 75 2.49 20.06 19.18
N MET A 76 2.36 19.01 19.99
CA MET A 76 3.05 18.88 21.28
C MET A 76 4.57 18.84 21.13
N LYS A 77 5.10 18.14 20.11
CA LYS A 77 6.54 18.13 19.80
C LYS A 77 7.05 19.48 19.27
N GLN A 78 6.26 20.21 18.49
CA GLN A 78 6.65 21.52 17.94
C GLN A 78 6.72 22.61 19.03
N ILE A 79 5.91 22.51 20.07
CA ILE A 79 5.88 23.49 21.17
C ILE A 79 7.03 23.25 22.18
N GLY A 80 7.75 22.13 22.09
CA GLY A 80 8.91 21.83 22.96
C GLY A 80 8.54 21.59 24.43
N ILE A 81 7.25 21.38 24.72
CA ILE A 81 6.74 21.09 26.05
C ILE A 81 6.63 19.58 26.19
N ASP A 82 7.53 19.01 26.98
CA ASP A 82 7.42 17.64 27.45
C ASP A 82 6.32 17.61 28.54
N TYR A 83 5.06 17.53 28.09
CA TYR A 83 3.86 17.68 28.92
C TYR A 83 3.88 16.77 30.15
N GLY A 84 4.54 15.61 30.06
CA GLY A 84 4.71 14.68 31.17
C GLY A 84 5.44 15.29 32.37
N LEU A 85 6.54 16.02 32.17
CA LEU A 85 7.35 16.55 33.28
C LEU A 85 6.73 17.83 33.87
N ALA A 86 6.26 18.74 33.02
CA ALA A 86 5.62 19.97 33.46
C ALA A 86 4.30 19.69 34.22
N TYR A 87 3.49 18.77 33.71
CA TYR A 87 2.27 18.31 34.39
C TYR A 87 2.60 17.61 35.71
N LYS A 88 3.57 16.69 35.74
CA LYS A 88 3.99 16.02 36.99
C LYS A 88 4.46 17.01 38.05
N ASN A 89 5.30 17.98 37.67
CA ASN A 89 5.75 19.02 38.59
C ASN A 89 4.60 19.91 39.08
N ALA A 90 3.69 20.30 38.18
CA ALA A 90 2.52 21.09 38.55
C ALA A 90 1.58 20.32 39.51
N VAL A 91 1.40 19.01 39.30
CA VAL A 91 0.62 18.14 40.19
C VAL A 91 1.30 18.02 41.55
N ILE A 92 2.62 17.80 41.62
CA ILE A 92 3.37 17.73 42.88
C ILE A 92 3.26 19.05 43.65
N VAL A 93 3.45 20.20 42.98
CA VAL A 93 3.33 21.51 43.61
C VAL A 93 1.90 21.75 44.10
N TRP A 94 0.89 21.39 43.31
CA TRP A 94 -0.52 21.50 43.71
C TRP A 94 -0.83 20.62 44.92
N GLU A 95 -0.36 19.37 44.94
CA GLU A 95 -0.55 18.49 46.09
C GLU A 95 0.17 19.00 47.34
N THR A 96 1.38 19.55 47.20
CA THR A 96 2.14 20.12 48.31
C THR A 96 1.41 21.33 48.91
N LEU A 97 1.01 22.30 48.08
CA LEU A 97 0.25 23.48 48.52
C LEU A 97 -1.09 23.10 49.14
N LYS A 98 -1.75 22.06 48.60
CA LYS A 98 -2.99 21.53 49.16
C LYS A 98 -2.76 20.94 50.56
N GLN A 99 -1.68 20.18 50.78
CA GLN A 99 -1.36 19.65 52.11
C GLN A 99 -1.03 20.76 53.10
N GLU A 100 -0.29 21.79 52.68
CA GLU A 100 0.00 22.96 53.52
C GLU A 100 -1.28 23.70 53.94
N LEU A 101 -2.21 23.91 53.00
CA LEU A 101 -3.50 24.55 53.29
C LEU A 101 -4.35 23.71 54.26
N LEU A 102 -4.39 22.39 54.06
CA LEU A 102 -5.12 21.48 54.96
C LEU A 102 -4.53 21.51 56.37
N ALA A 103 -3.20 21.47 56.51
CA ALA A 103 -2.53 21.56 57.80
C ALA A 103 -2.77 22.92 58.50
N ALA A 104 -2.80 24.02 57.74
CA ALA A 104 -3.12 25.34 58.28
C ALA A 104 -4.57 25.41 58.78
N TRP A 105 -5.52 24.84 58.02
CA TRP A 105 -6.92 24.75 58.46
C TRP A 105 -7.10 23.87 59.69
N ASP A 106 -6.42 22.73 59.77
CA ASP A 106 -6.46 21.87 60.96
C ASP A 106 -5.93 22.62 62.21
N ALA A 107 -4.88 23.42 62.05
CA ALA A 107 -4.33 24.24 63.12
C ALA A 107 -5.29 25.38 63.55
N GLU A 108 -5.92 26.07 62.60
CA GLU A 108 -6.94 27.09 62.89
C GLU A 108 -8.15 26.48 63.61
N LEU A 109 -8.65 25.33 63.14
CA LEU A 109 -9.72 24.59 63.81
C LEU A 109 -9.33 24.23 65.23
N ALA A 110 -8.12 23.71 65.47
CA ALA A 110 -7.66 23.38 66.82
C ALA A 110 -7.62 24.60 67.74
N LEU A 111 -7.16 25.76 67.25
CA LEU A 111 -7.17 27.02 68.00
C LEU A 111 -8.59 27.50 68.30
N ILE A 112 -9.51 27.37 67.36
CA ILE A 112 -10.92 27.69 67.56
C ILE A 112 -11.51 26.78 68.64
N ARG A 113 -11.24 25.46 68.61
CA ARG A 113 -11.70 24.51 69.66
C ARG A 113 -11.23 24.94 71.04
N GLN A 114 -9.94 25.25 71.18
CA GLN A 114 -9.37 25.69 72.44
C GLN A 114 -10.00 27.00 72.92
N GLY A 115 -10.19 27.97 72.01
CA GLY A 115 -10.84 29.24 72.30
C GLY A 115 -12.30 29.07 72.74
N MET A 116 -13.03 28.12 72.16
CA MET A 116 -14.41 27.82 72.56
C MET A 116 -14.48 27.12 73.91
N ALA A 117 -13.63 26.12 74.17
CA ALA A 117 -13.59 25.46 75.47
C ALA A 117 -13.32 26.45 76.61
N ALA A 118 -12.39 27.40 76.41
CA ALA A 118 -12.13 28.47 77.36
C ALA A 118 -13.35 29.39 77.56
N LYS A 119 -14.06 29.74 76.49
CA LYS A 119 -15.30 30.54 76.57
C LYS A 119 -16.42 29.80 77.29
N GLU A 120 -16.58 28.50 77.04
CA GLU A 120 -17.57 27.64 77.71
C GLU A 120 -17.28 27.53 79.21
N GLU A 121 -16.01 27.35 79.60
CA GLU A 121 -15.59 27.38 81.01
C GLU A 121 -15.94 28.73 81.66
N THR A 122 -15.65 29.83 80.96
CA THR A 122 -15.98 31.18 81.45
C THR A 122 -17.50 31.36 81.61
N LEU A 123 -18.29 30.86 80.66
CA LEU A 123 -19.75 30.89 80.70
C LEU A 123 -20.31 30.08 81.87
N ASN A 124 -19.74 28.91 82.14
CA ASN A 124 -20.10 28.08 83.29
C ASN A 124 -19.79 28.78 84.63
N ILE A 125 -18.65 29.47 84.73
CA ILE A 125 -18.31 30.28 85.91
C ILE A 125 -19.33 31.40 86.11
N TYR A 126 -19.69 32.12 85.05
CA TYR A 126 -20.70 33.18 85.12
C TYR A 126 -22.08 32.63 85.51
N ALA A 127 -22.49 31.47 84.99
CA ALA A 127 -23.75 30.83 85.36
C ALA A 127 -23.82 30.49 86.85
N ILE A 128 -22.71 30.01 87.43
CA ILE A 128 -22.59 29.77 88.87
C ILE A 128 -22.67 31.08 89.65
N GLU A 129 -22.01 32.14 89.19
CA GLU A 129 -22.01 33.44 89.86
C GLU A 129 -23.40 34.09 89.87
N VAL A 130 -24.09 34.11 88.73
CA VAL A 130 -25.47 34.62 88.62
C VAL A 130 -26.41 33.82 89.53
N SER A 131 -26.26 32.50 89.60
CA SER A 131 -27.03 31.64 90.51
C SER A 131 -26.78 31.99 91.99
N LYS A 132 -25.51 32.23 92.37
CA LYS A 132 -25.16 32.67 93.73
C LYS A 132 -25.76 34.04 94.05
N ARG A 133 -25.70 35.00 93.12
CA ARG A 133 -26.31 36.33 93.29
C ARG A 133 -27.83 36.24 93.44
N ALA A 134 -28.49 35.35 92.70
CA ALA A 134 -29.93 35.12 92.82
C ALA A 134 -30.31 34.57 94.21
N ILE A 135 -29.54 33.59 94.73
CA ILE A 135 -29.74 33.07 96.09
C ILE A 135 -29.53 34.18 97.13
N ALA A 136 -28.44 34.94 97.02
CA ALA A 136 -28.14 36.03 97.94
C ALA A 136 -29.21 37.14 97.91
N LEU A 137 -29.77 37.45 96.73
CA LEU A 137 -30.86 38.41 96.61
C LEU A 137 -32.14 37.90 97.28
N LEU A 138 -32.46 36.60 97.11
CA LEU A 138 -33.59 35.97 97.78
C LEU A 138 -33.45 36.03 99.30
N GLU A 139 -32.28 35.69 99.85
CA GLU A 139 -31.98 35.77 101.28
C GLU A 139 -32.05 37.22 101.81
N ALA A 140 -31.53 38.18 101.05
CA ALA A 140 -31.60 39.59 101.41
C ALA A 140 -33.06 40.09 101.40
N LYS A 141 -33.88 39.64 100.45
CA LYS A 141 -35.31 39.94 100.36
C LYS A 141 -36.05 39.44 101.59
N THR A 142 -35.93 38.15 101.91
CA THR A 142 -36.62 37.55 103.07
C THR A 142 -36.20 38.24 104.37
N THR A 143 -34.90 38.51 104.55
CA THR A 143 -34.40 39.22 105.72
C THR A 143 -34.97 40.64 105.84
N LEU A 144 -35.07 41.37 104.72
CA LEU A 144 -35.64 42.73 104.71
C LEU A 144 -37.15 42.72 104.96
N GLU A 145 -37.88 41.74 104.44
CA GLU A 145 -39.31 41.55 104.71
C GLU A 145 -39.57 41.24 106.18
N GLU A 146 -38.78 40.35 106.78
CA GLU A 146 -38.83 40.03 108.21
C GLU A 146 -38.52 41.26 109.08
N GLN A 147 -37.46 42.01 108.75
CA GLN A 147 -37.11 43.25 109.46
C GLN A 147 -38.23 44.29 109.36
N ALA A 148 -38.83 44.46 108.19
CA ALA A 148 -39.95 45.38 108.00
C ALA A 148 -41.17 44.97 108.85
N GLU A 149 -41.47 43.67 108.94
CA GLU A 149 -42.54 43.16 109.82
C GLU A 149 -42.23 43.38 111.31
N VAL A 150 -40.99 43.11 111.75
CA VAL A 150 -40.57 43.39 113.13
C VAL A 150 -40.71 44.88 113.46
N TYR A 151 -40.28 45.78 112.56
CA TYR A 151 -40.43 47.21 112.77
C TYR A 151 -41.89 47.66 112.78
N ARG A 152 -42.77 47.08 111.95
CA ARG A 152 -44.22 47.34 112.01
C ARG A 152 -44.80 46.96 113.37
N LYS A 153 -44.49 45.77 113.88
CA LYS A 153 -44.95 45.32 115.21
C LYS A 153 -44.43 46.23 116.33
N ALA A 154 -43.15 46.58 116.29
CA ALA A 154 -42.54 47.47 117.28
C ALA A 154 -43.20 48.86 117.29
N ILE A 155 -43.54 49.42 116.12
CA ILE A 155 -44.28 50.70 116.04
C ILE A 155 -45.64 50.57 116.73
N VAL A 156 -46.40 49.50 116.46
CA VAL A 156 -47.72 49.27 117.08
C VAL A 156 -47.62 49.12 118.60
N GLU A 157 -46.61 48.42 119.10
CA GLU A 157 -46.38 48.28 120.54
C GLU A 157 -46.00 49.62 121.20
N LEU A 158 -45.11 50.39 120.56
CA LEU A 158 -44.64 51.68 121.05
C LEU A 158 -45.71 52.79 120.95
N ASP A 159 -46.69 52.68 120.06
CA ASP A 159 -47.78 53.66 119.89
C ASP A 159 -48.66 53.76 121.16
N SER A 160 -48.65 52.72 122.00
CA SER A 160 -49.28 52.73 123.33
C SER A 160 -48.44 53.39 124.43
N SER A 161 -47.21 53.84 124.11
CA SER A 161 -46.23 54.41 125.05
C SER A 161 -45.97 55.90 124.81
N VAL A 162 -45.39 56.60 125.79
CA VAL A 162 -45.11 58.05 125.73
C VAL A 162 -43.73 58.35 125.09
N TYR A 163 -42.98 57.33 124.64
CA TYR A 163 -41.60 57.48 124.14
C TYR A 163 -41.55 57.87 122.65
N GLN A 164 -41.75 59.15 122.36
CA GLN A 164 -41.79 59.67 120.98
C GLN A 164 -40.52 59.41 120.15
N TYR A 165 -39.33 59.42 120.78
CA TYR A 165 -38.06 59.20 120.07
C TYR A 165 -37.97 57.76 119.51
N ASP A 166 -38.43 56.77 120.26
CA ASP A 166 -38.38 55.36 119.84
C ASP A 166 -39.35 55.09 118.68
N ILE A 167 -40.51 55.76 118.69
CA ILE A 167 -41.47 55.74 117.57
C ILE A 167 -40.82 56.34 116.30
N GLN A 168 -40.13 57.48 116.42
CA GLN A 168 -39.45 58.11 115.27
C GLN A 168 -38.33 57.22 114.71
N LEU A 169 -37.52 56.60 115.58
CA LEU A 169 -36.46 55.69 115.17
C LEU A 169 -37.02 54.44 114.48
N ALA A 170 -38.10 53.84 115.01
CA ALA A 170 -38.73 52.67 114.41
C ALA A 170 -39.34 52.98 113.03
N ASN A 171 -40.00 54.14 112.88
CA ASN A 171 -40.50 54.61 111.59
C ASN A 171 -39.37 54.86 110.56
N ALA A 172 -38.26 55.45 110.98
CA ALA A 172 -37.10 55.65 110.11
C ALA A 172 -36.48 54.32 109.64
N LYS A 173 -36.40 53.32 110.54
CA LYS A 173 -35.95 51.96 110.21
C LYS A 173 -36.90 51.27 109.22
N LEU A 174 -38.22 51.37 109.45
CA LEU A 174 -39.23 50.84 108.53
C LEU A 174 -39.15 51.48 107.14
N ALA A 175 -39.04 52.82 107.08
CA ALA A 175 -38.91 53.54 105.81
C ALA A 175 -37.62 53.14 105.06
N THR A 176 -36.53 52.90 105.79
CA THR A 176 -35.28 52.41 105.19
C THR A 176 -35.43 50.99 104.65
N ALA A 177 -36.06 50.09 105.39
CA ALA A 177 -36.35 48.72 104.93
C ALA A 177 -37.25 48.72 103.68
N GLN A 178 -38.31 49.54 103.67
CA GLN A 178 -39.19 49.70 102.52
C GLN A 178 -38.46 50.25 101.29
N ARG A 179 -37.60 51.26 101.46
CA ARG A 179 -36.77 51.78 100.36
C ARG A 179 -35.84 50.71 99.78
N ARG A 180 -35.27 49.85 100.63
CA ARG A 180 -34.45 48.72 100.18
C ARG A 180 -35.27 47.66 99.44
N LEU A 181 -36.49 47.36 99.92
CA LEU A 181 -37.42 46.44 99.25
C LEU A 181 -37.82 46.94 97.85
N LEU A 182 -37.93 48.24 97.62
CA LEU A 182 -38.22 48.81 96.30
C LEU A 182 -37.11 48.58 95.26
N ILE A 183 -35.88 48.33 95.69
CA ILE A 183 -34.74 48.05 94.79
C ILE A 183 -34.73 46.59 94.35
N ILE A 184 -35.31 45.68 95.14
CA ILE A 184 -35.28 44.23 94.88
C ILE A 184 -35.85 43.86 93.50
N PRO A 185 -37.02 44.38 93.06
CA PRO A 185 -37.55 44.09 91.73
C PRO A 185 -36.60 44.49 90.59
N ILE A 186 -35.84 45.58 90.75
CA ILE A 186 -34.85 46.02 89.76
C ILE A 186 -33.70 45.02 89.68
N LEU A 187 -33.22 44.53 90.83
CA LEU A 187 -32.17 43.52 90.89
C LEU A 187 -32.65 42.15 90.36
N GLU A 188 -33.91 41.79 90.60
CA GLU A 188 -34.55 40.59 90.03
C GLU A 188 -34.62 40.68 88.49
N GLU A 189 -34.96 41.85 87.94
CA GLU A 189 -34.98 42.08 86.48
C GLU A 189 -33.57 42.00 85.85
N ILE A 190 -32.55 42.58 86.51
CA ILE A 190 -31.16 42.47 86.05
C ILE A 190 -30.71 41.01 86.01
N LEU A 191 -30.98 40.22 87.07
CA LEU A 191 -30.62 38.81 87.11
C LEU A 191 -31.33 37.99 86.03
N LEU A 192 -32.61 38.28 85.76
CA LEU A 192 -33.35 37.68 84.65
C LEU A 192 -32.67 37.95 83.31
N LYS A 193 -32.24 39.19 83.06
CA LYS A 193 -31.52 39.55 81.83
C LYS A 193 -30.15 38.88 81.74
N GLU A 194 -29.42 38.77 82.85
CA GLU A 194 -28.16 38.02 82.90
C GLU A 194 -28.38 36.53 82.58
N GLN A 195 -29.47 35.92 83.07
CA GLN A 195 -29.82 34.53 82.75
C GLN A 195 -30.23 34.34 81.28
N GLU A 196 -31.05 35.24 80.71
CA GLU A 196 -31.41 35.20 79.29
C GLU A 196 -30.17 35.28 78.39
N LEU A 197 -29.20 36.14 78.75
CA LEU A 197 -27.96 36.29 77.99
C LEU A 197 -27.07 35.04 78.09
N LEU A 198 -26.98 34.42 79.27
CA LEU A 198 -26.27 33.15 79.45
C LEU A 198 -26.87 32.02 78.61
N VAL A 199 -28.20 31.92 78.53
CA VAL A 199 -28.88 30.93 77.68
C VAL A 199 -28.55 31.16 76.21
N SER A 200 -28.64 32.41 75.73
CA SER A 200 -28.32 32.73 74.34
C SER A 200 -26.87 32.43 73.96
N GLU A 201 -25.91 32.74 74.85
CA GLU A 201 -24.50 32.41 74.63
C GLU A 201 -24.22 30.90 74.72
N GLY A 202 -24.94 30.16 75.56
CA GLY A 202 -24.91 28.70 75.60
C GLY A 202 -25.43 28.04 74.31
N GLU A 203 -26.52 28.56 73.75
CA GLU A 203 -27.06 28.09 72.46
C GLU A 203 -26.07 28.33 71.30
N LYS A 204 -25.40 29.50 71.28
CA LYS A 204 -24.33 29.78 70.30
C LYS A 204 -23.16 28.81 70.44
N ALA A 205 -22.71 28.55 71.66
CA ALA A 205 -21.63 27.59 71.92
C ALA A 205 -21.99 26.20 71.37
N GLY A 206 -23.22 25.73 71.63
CA GLY A 206 -23.72 24.47 71.09
C GLY A 206 -23.72 24.41 69.56
N PHE A 207 -24.18 25.47 68.89
CA PHE A 207 -24.17 25.56 67.42
C PHE A 207 -22.75 25.43 66.84
N TYR A 208 -21.78 26.12 67.42
CA TYR A 208 -20.40 26.04 66.94
C TYR A 208 -19.79 24.66 67.17
N THR A 209 -20.08 23.97 68.28
CA THR A 209 -19.64 22.59 68.50
C THR A 209 -20.10 21.68 67.37
N THR A 210 -21.39 21.73 67.00
CA THR A 210 -21.94 20.93 65.89
C THR A 210 -21.28 21.30 64.54
N TYR A 211 -21.03 22.58 64.29
CA TYR A 211 -20.33 23.01 63.09
C TYR A 211 -18.90 22.44 63.01
N MET A 212 -18.18 22.43 64.13
CA MET A 212 -16.81 21.90 64.20
C MET A 212 -16.73 20.37 64.05
N GLU A 213 -17.74 19.65 64.55
CA GLU A 213 -17.87 18.20 64.33
C GLU A 213 -18.08 17.90 62.84
N ALA A 214 -18.92 18.68 62.15
CA ALA A 214 -19.14 18.53 60.72
C ALA A 214 -17.88 18.85 59.89
N GLU A 215 -17.14 19.89 60.23
CA GLU A 215 -15.84 20.22 59.62
C GLU A 215 -14.82 19.07 59.81
N GLU A 216 -14.74 18.48 61.00
CA GLU A 216 -13.85 17.34 61.27
C GLU A 216 -14.25 16.10 60.46
N GLU A 217 -15.55 15.81 60.32
CA GLU A 217 -16.01 14.72 59.46
C GLU A 217 -15.56 14.92 58.00
N VAL A 218 -15.60 16.17 57.50
CA VAL A 218 -15.10 16.51 56.16
C VAL A 218 -13.59 16.36 56.08
N ALA A 219 -12.83 16.80 57.09
CA ALA A 219 -11.38 16.64 57.15
C ALA A 219 -10.97 15.17 57.13
N ILE A 220 -11.63 14.32 57.93
CA ILE A 220 -11.41 12.86 57.96
C ILE A 220 -11.71 12.24 56.59
N LYS A 221 -12.85 12.58 55.96
CA LYS A 221 -13.19 12.10 54.61
C LYS A 221 -12.15 12.52 53.56
N LYS A 222 -11.56 13.71 53.68
CA LYS A 222 -10.48 14.14 52.79
C LYS A 222 -9.21 13.33 53.01
N GLN A 223 -8.84 13.06 54.27
CA GLN A 223 -7.67 12.22 54.58
C GLN A 223 -7.82 10.79 54.08
N THR A 224 -9.01 10.19 54.15
CA THR A 224 -9.24 8.83 53.63
C THR A 224 -9.20 8.76 52.10
N LEU A 225 -9.41 9.87 51.40
CA LEU A 225 -9.28 9.94 49.93
C LEU A 225 -7.81 10.03 49.46
N ILE A 226 -6.89 10.55 50.28
CA ILE A 226 -5.47 10.70 49.89
C ILE A 226 -4.83 9.37 49.44
N PRO A 227 -4.94 8.25 50.18
CA PRO A 227 -4.38 6.96 49.76
C PRO A 227 -4.95 6.49 48.42
N VAL A 228 -6.25 6.69 48.19
CA VAL A 228 -6.92 6.26 46.96
C VAL A 228 -6.39 7.05 45.76
N ILE A 229 -6.25 8.38 45.91
CA ILE A 229 -5.68 9.24 44.86
C ILE A 229 -4.23 8.84 44.55
N ASN A 230 -3.43 8.58 45.59
CA ASN A 230 -2.04 8.12 45.42
C ASN A 230 -1.95 6.77 44.70
N GLU A 231 -2.87 5.83 44.98
CA GLU A 231 -2.95 4.55 44.27
C GLU A 231 -3.26 4.75 42.78
N TYR A 232 -4.22 5.63 42.45
CA TYR A 232 -4.52 5.97 41.06
C TYR A 232 -3.34 6.64 40.37
N ALA A 233 -2.66 7.58 41.03
CA ALA A 233 -1.46 8.23 40.49
C ALA A 233 -0.34 7.21 40.20
N ALA A 234 -0.12 6.25 41.10
CA ALA A 234 0.84 5.16 40.90
C ALA A 234 0.47 4.26 39.71
N LYS A 235 -0.82 3.89 39.56
CA LYS A 235 -1.30 3.12 38.41
C LYS A 235 -1.12 3.87 37.08
N VAL A 236 -1.36 5.18 37.08
CA VAL A 236 -1.12 6.02 35.89
C VAL A 236 0.36 6.03 35.50
N ASP A 237 1.27 6.11 36.47
CA ASP A 237 2.71 6.05 36.19
C ASP A 237 3.13 4.66 35.70
N GLU A 238 2.55 3.58 36.24
CA GLU A 238 2.77 2.21 35.78
C GLU A 238 2.33 2.02 34.31
N TYR A 239 1.12 2.46 33.97
CA TYR A 239 0.62 2.39 32.58
C TYR A 239 1.46 3.24 31.63
N SER A 240 1.86 4.44 32.05
CA SER A 240 2.73 5.30 31.25
C SER A 240 4.07 4.61 30.95
N ARG A 241 4.68 3.97 31.96
CA ARG A 241 5.91 3.19 31.76
C ARG A 241 5.70 1.99 30.84
N LYS A 242 4.58 1.28 30.93
CA LYS A 242 4.25 0.17 30.01
C LYS A 242 4.14 0.66 28.57
N ILE A 243 3.46 1.78 28.32
CA ILE A 243 3.33 2.35 26.98
C ILE A 243 4.71 2.76 26.44
N ILE A 244 5.48 3.54 27.21
CA ILE A 244 6.77 4.09 26.77
C ILE A 244 7.83 3.00 26.58
N ASN A 245 7.95 2.07 27.53
CA ASN A 245 9.07 1.13 27.55
C ASN A 245 8.78 -0.19 26.84
N VAL A 246 7.52 -0.53 26.60
CA VAL A 246 7.14 -1.81 25.99
C VAL A 246 6.42 -1.58 24.67
N GLN A 247 5.32 -0.83 24.69
CA GLN A 247 4.42 -0.77 23.54
C GLN A 247 5.00 0.06 22.38
N ILE A 248 5.56 1.24 22.66
CA ILE A 248 6.21 2.08 21.63
C ILE A 248 7.39 1.35 20.96
N PRO A 249 8.33 0.71 21.69
CA PRO A 249 9.42 -0.04 21.07
C PRO A 249 8.93 -1.21 20.21
N ILE A 250 7.92 -1.96 20.66
CA ILE A 250 7.35 -3.07 19.88
C ILE A 250 6.72 -2.55 18.59
N GLU A 251 5.94 -1.47 18.66
CA GLU A 251 5.35 -0.87 17.46
C GLU A 251 6.43 -0.32 16.52
N GLY A 252 7.51 0.24 17.06
CA GLY A 252 8.69 0.64 16.30
C GLY A 252 9.32 -0.54 15.54
N GLN A 253 9.55 -1.66 16.22
CA GLN A 253 10.08 -2.88 15.60
C GLN A 253 9.16 -3.42 14.49
N ILE A 254 7.84 -3.42 14.71
CA ILE A 254 6.86 -3.85 13.70
C ILE A 254 6.88 -2.90 12.50
N ALA A 255 7.03 -1.59 12.72
CA ALA A 255 7.13 -0.62 11.63
C ALA A 255 8.41 -0.85 10.80
N ASP A 256 9.56 -1.05 11.46
CA ASP A 256 10.83 -1.32 10.80
C ASP A 256 10.81 -2.64 10.00
N GLU A 257 10.17 -3.68 10.55
CA GLU A 257 9.98 -4.95 9.84
C GLU A 257 9.13 -4.74 8.57
N LYS A 258 8.04 -3.99 8.65
CA LYS A 258 7.20 -3.68 7.48
C LYS A 258 7.93 -2.86 6.42
N VAL A 259 8.76 -1.91 6.81
CA VAL A 259 9.62 -1.16 5.87
C VAL A 259 10.60 -2.11 5.18
N THR A 260 11.20 -3.03 5.93
CA THR A 260 12.11 -4.05 5.39
C THR A 260 11.41 -4.97 4.40
N GLN A 261 10.22 -5.48 4.75
CA GLN A 261 9.40 -6.32 3.86
C GLN A 261 9.00 -5.58 2.58
N ALA A 262 8.63 -4.29 2.68
CA ALA A 262 8.35 -3.45 1.53
C ALA A 262 9.60 -3.26 0.64
N GLY A 263 10.79 -3.08 1.23
CA GLY A 263 12.06 -3.02 0.51
C GLY A 263 12.34 -4.29 -0.29
N ILE A 264 12.18 -5.47 0.34
CA ILE A 264 12.34 -6.77 -0.32
C ILE A 264 11.32 -6.94 -1.47
N ALA A 265 10.07 -6.51 -1.27
CA ALA A 265 9.05 -6.57 -2.32
C ALA A 265 9.40 -5.69 -3.53
N VAL A 266 9.93 -4.49 -3.28
CA VAL A 266 10.41 -3.59 -4.35
C VAL A 266 11.61 -4.20 -5.08
N GLU A 267 12.57 -4.79 -4.36
CA GLU A 267 13.72 -5.46 -4.98
C GLU A 267 13.28 -6.63 -5.86
N LYS A 268 12.35 -7.47 -5.37
CA LYS A 268 11.76 -8.57 -6.15
C LYS A 268 11.06 -8.08 -7.41
N ALA A 269 10.26 -7.02 -7.30
CA ALA A 269 9.61 -6.41 -8.47
C ALA A 269 10.67 -5.86 -9.46
N GLY A 270 11.76 -5.29 -8.96
CA GLY A 270 12.90 -4.86 -9.76
C GLY A 270 13.53 -6.01 -10.56
N TYR A 271 13.77 -7.17 -9.93
CA TYR A 271 14.27 -8.36 -10.64
C TYR A 271 13.29 -8.85 -11.71
N GLN A 272 11.99 -8.85 -11.44
CA GLN A 272 10.97 -9.24 -12.42
C GLN A 272 10.92 -8.30 -13.63
N VAL A 273 11.12 -7.00 -13.41
CA VAL A 273 11.22 -6.02 -14.51
C VAL A 273 12.49 -6.27 -15.33
N ALA A 274 13.63 -6.56 -14.69
CA ALA A 274 14.87 -6.87 -15.41
C ALA A 274 14.77 -8.15 -16.24
N GLU A 275 14.13 -9.19 -15.69
CA GLU A 275 13.87 -10.45 -16.39
C GLU A 275 12.98 -10.23 -17.61
N THR A 276 11.83 -9.57 -17.44
CA THR A 276 10.92 -9.28 -18.56
C THR A 276 11.56 -8.37 -19.62
N THR A 277 12.39 -7.40 -19.22
CA THR A 277 13.18 -6.60 -20.17
C THR A 277 14.13 -7.46 -20.99
N THR A 278 14.82 -8.40 -20.35
CA THR A 278 15.73 -9.34 -21.02
C THR A 278 14.98 -10.28 -21.97
N GLU A 279 13.80 -10.77 -21.58
CA GLU A 279 12.95 -11.60 -22.45
C GLU A 279 12.46 -10.82 -23.67
N ILE A 280 12.11 -9.54 -23.52
CA ILE A 280 11.73 -8.67 -24.63
C ILE A 280 12.92 -8.51 -25.60
N GLU A 281 14.12 -8.21 -25.11
CA GLU A 281 15.32 -8.10 -25.96
C GLU A 281 15.65 -9.40 -26.72
N ILE A 282 15.49 -10.56 -26.08
CA ILE A 282 15.67 -11.87 -26.73
C ILE A 282 14.62 -12.06 -27.83
N THR A 283 13.37 -11.70 -27.55
CA THR A 283 12.25 -11.84 -28.49
C THR A 283 12.43 -10.92 -29.70
N GLU A 284 12.85 -9.67 -29.49
CA GLU A 284 13.19 -8.73 -30.56
C GLU A 284 14.30 -9.27 -31.46
N LYS A 285 15.39 -9.77 -30.87
CA LYS A 285 16.47 -10.44 -31.64
C LYS A 285 15.97 -11.67 -32.40
N GLY A 286 15.01 -12.40 -31.83
CA GLY A 286 14.34 -13.52 -32.52
C GLY A 286 13.56 -13.06 -33.75
N ILE A 287 12.79 -11.97 -33.61
CA ILE A 287 12.04 -11.36 -34.72
C ILE A 287 12.99 -10.88 -35.82
N ASP A 288 14.09 -10.21 -35.47
CA ASP A 288 15.10 -9.72 -36.42
C ASP A 288 15.77 -10.89 -37.16
N LEU A 289 16.11 -11.97 -36.44
CA LEU A 289 16.68 -13.17 -37.06
C LEU A 289 15.71 -13.82 -38.05
N ASP A 290 14.42 -13.92 -37.69
CA ASP A 290 13.40 -14.49 -38.56
C ASP A 290 13.07 -13.57 -39.76
N ALA A 291 13.21 -12.24 -39.62
CA ALA A 291 13.19 -11.32 -40.75
C ALA A 291 14.38 -11.56 -41.68
N ALA A 292 15.61 -11.63 -41.15
CA ALA A 292 16.81 -11.90 -41.94
C ALA A 292 16.77 -13.26 -42.66
N LYS A 293 16.21 -14.30 -42.02
CA LYS A 293 15.98 -15.61 -42.67
C LYS A 293 15.02 -15.49 -43.85
N ARG A 294 13.91 -14.77 -43.69
CA ARG A 294 12.95 -14.55 -44.78
C ARG A 294 13.58 -13.80 -45.95
N ASP A 295 14.36 -12.75 -45.68
CA ASP A 295 15.08 -12.01 -46.73
C ASP A 295 16.09 -12.90 -47.46
N LEU A 296 16.79 -13.78 -46.72
CA LEU A 296 17.70 -14.76 -47.31
C LEU A 296 16.96 -15.78 -48.19
N GLU A 297 15.82 -16.31 -47.72
CA GLU A 297 14.99 -17.24 -48.49
C GLU A 297 14.47 -16.59 -49.79
N VAL A 298 14.02 -15.34 -49.73
CA VAL A 298 13.61 -14.57 -50.92
C VAL A 298 14.78 -14.41 -51.89
N THR A 299 15.96 -14.04 -51.39
CA THR A 299 17.17 -13.90 -52.23
C THR A 299 17.58 -15.23 -52.86
N GLN A 300 17.50 -16.34 -52.12
CA GLN A 300 17.78 -17.67 -52.64
C GLN A 300 16.76 -18.10 -53.71
N PHE A 301 15.49 -17.77 -53.51
CA PHE A 301 14.45 -18.01 -54.48
C PHE A 301 14.69 -17.23 -55.78
N ASP A 302 14.98 -15.94 -55.69
CA ASP A 302 15.27 -15.08 -56.84
C ASP A 302 16.50 -15.59 -57.62
N ASN A 303 17.60 -15.91 -56.93
CA ASN A 303 18.78 -16.52 -57.55
C ASN A 303 18.46 -17.85 -58.23
N SER A 304 17.61 -18.69 -57.62
CA SER A 304 17.21 -19.97 -58.21
C SER A 304 16.37 -19.77 -59.47
N GLN A 305 15.49 -18.77 -59.50
CA GLN A 305 14.73 -18.38 -60.70
C GLN A 305 15.64 -17.86 -61.80
N GLU A 306 16.65 -17.05 -61.46
CA GLU A 306 17.64 -16.54 -62.43
C GLU A 306 18.51 -17.66 -63.02
N ILE A 307 18.93 -18.63 -62.21
CA ILE A 307 19.65 -19.81 -62.71
C ILE A 307 18.74 -20.60 -63.65
N ALA A 308 17.49 -20.85 -63.26
CA ALA A 308 16.54 -21.59 -64.09
C ALA A 308 16.25 -20.88 -65.42
N SER A 309 16.10 -19.55 -65.43
CA SER A 309 15.91 -18.79 -66.66
C SER A 309 17.14 -18.85 -67.56
N THR A 310 18.34 -18.72 -66.98
CA THR A 310 19.61 -18.85 -67.70
C THR A 310 19.80 -20.25 -68.29
N GLU A 311 19.44 -21.30 -67.57
CA GLU A 311 19.50 -22.68 -68.05
C GLU A 311 18.51 -22.92 -69.21
N ILE A 312 17.29 -22.37 -69.11
CA ILE A 312 16.32 -22.40 -70.21
C ILE A 312 16.88 -21.71 -71.46
N ASP A 313 17.47 -20.52 -71.31
CA ASP A 313 18.06 -19.78 -72.43
C ASP A 313 19.25 -20.53 -73.05
N LEU A 314 20.18 -21.03 -72.23
CA LEU A 314 21.31 -21.84 -72.71
C LEU A 314 20.88 -23.12 -73.43
N ASN A 315 19.86 -23.82 -72.91
CA ASN A 315 19.34 -25.02 -73.54
C ASN A 315 18.63 -24.70 -74.87
N ARG A 316 17.91 -23.57 -74.94
CA ARG A 316 17.33 -23.09 -76.19
C ARG A 316 18.40 -22.76 -77.24
N ASP A 317 19.47 -22.08 -76.82
CA ASP A 317 20.59 -21.75 -77.70
C ASP A 317 21.30 -23.02 -78.19
N PHE A 318 21.56 -23.98 -77.28
CA PHE A 318 22.11 -25.29 -77.63
C PHE A 318 21.26 -26.05 -78.65
N GLN A 319 19.94 -26.15 -78.44
CA GLN A 319 19.04 -26.81 -79.39
C GLN A 319 19.00 -26.10 -80.75
N THR A 320 19.11 -24.78 -80.77
CA THR A 320 19.15 -23.98 -82.00
C THR A 320 20.44 -24.27 -82.78
N ASP A 321 21.58 -24.30 -82.08
CA ASP A 321 22.88 -24.64 -82.66
C ASP A 321 22.94 -26.08 -83.18
N GLU A 322 22.40 -27.04 -82.42
CA GLU A 322 22.33 -28.45 -82.83
C GLU A 322 21.48 -28.61 -84.11
N MET A 323 20.32 -27.94 -84.17
CA MET A 323 19.46 -27.94 -85.36
C MET A 323 20.15 -27.30 -86.57
N SER A 324 20.90 -26.22 -86.36
CA SER A 324 21.71 -25.55 -87.40
C SER A 324 22.80 -26.48 -87.94
N GLN A 325 23.53 -27.17 -87.06
CA GLN A 325 24.54 -28.16 -87.45
C GLN A 325 23.92 -29.33 -88.22
N PHE A 326 22.80 -29.89 -87.72
CA PHE A 326 22.09 -30.97 -88.39
C PHE A 326 21.65 -30.57 -89.81
N THR A 327 21.12 -29.35 -89.95
CA THR A 327 20.72 -28.79 -91.26
C THR A 327 21.91 -28.68 -92.22
N SER A 328 23.06 -28.19 -91.74
CA SER A 328 24.30 -28.08 -92.52
C SER A 328 24.83 -29.46 -92.96
N LEU A 329 24.79 -30.44 -92.06
CA LEU A 329 25.26 -31.81 -92.33
C LEU A 329 24.36 -32.50 -93.37
N LEU A 330 23.04 -32.35 -93.26
CA LEU A 330 22.08 -32.85 -94.24
C LEU A 330 22.29 -32.22 -95.63
N GLN A 331 22.63 -30.94 -95.68
CA GLN A 331 22.94 -30.23 -96.93
C GLN A 331 24.26 -30.73 -97.55
N SER A 332 25.28 -30.99 -96.73
CA SER A 332 26.55 -31.59 -97.17
C SER A 332 26.36 -33.02 -97.72
N GLU A 333 25.54 -33.85 -97.06
CA GLU A 333 25.20 -35.18 -97.57
C GLU A 333 24.48 -35.12 -98.92
N ARG A 334 23.51 -34.21 -99.08
CA ARG A 334 22.81 -33.99 -100.36
C ARG A 334 23.79 -33.59 -101.47
N MET A 335 24.74 -32.71 -101.18
CA MET A 335 25.80 -32.35 -102.14
C MET A 335 26.69 -33.55 -102.51
N THR A 336 27.10 -34.34 -101.51
CA THR A 336 27.95 -35.52 -101.73
C THR A 336 27.23 -36.58 -102.56
N GLN A 337 25.94 -36.83 -102.28
CA GLN A 337 25.11 -37.74 -103.09
C GLN A 337 24.97 -37.23 -104.54
N ALA A 338 24.76 -35.93 -104.74
CA ALA A 338 24.70 -35.35 -106.09
C ALA A 338 25.99 -35.58 -106.88
N ILE A 339 27.16 -35.39 -106.25
CA ILE A 339 28.48 -35.66 -106.85
C ILE A 339 28.63 -37.16 -107.18
N LEU A 340 28.23 -38.06 -106.29
CA LEU A 340 28.29 -39.51 -106.52
C LEU A 340 27.43 -39.97 -107.69
N VAL A 341 26.22 -39.41 -107.82
CA VAL A 341 25.32 -39.69 -108.96
C VAL A 341 25.94 -39.18 -110.27
N ASP A 342 26.54 -38.00 -110.26
CA ASP A 342 27.19 -37.43 -111.45
C ASP A 342 28.43 -38.24 -111.88
N ASN A 343 29.25 -38.67 -110.92
CA ASN A 343 30.38 -39.57 -111.17
C ASN A 343 29.93 -40.92 -111.75
N LYS A 344 28.86 -41.54 -111.20
CA LYS A 344 28.29 -42.78 -111.77
C LYS A 344 27.82 -42.58 -113.20
N ARG A 345 27.16 -41.46 -113.50
CA ARG A 345 26.73 -41.11 -114.86
C ARG A 345 27.93 -41.02 -115.81
N THR A 346 29.02 -40.39 -115.37
CA THR A 346 30.26 -40.24 -116.14
C THR A 346 30.94 -41.59 -116.42
N VAL A 347 31.04 -42.46 -115.41
CA VAL A 347 31.61 -43.81 -115.57
C VAL A 347 30.80 -44.65 -116.56
N HIS A 348 29.47 -44.67 -116.44
CA HIS A 348 28.61 -45.39 -117.37
C HIS A 348 28.74 -44.89 -118.82
N LEU A 349 28.93 -43.59 -119.01
CA LEU A 349 29.13 -43.00 -120.34
C LEU A 349 30.46 -43.47 -120.96
N LYS A 350 31.52 -43.52 -120.15
CA LYS A 350 32.86 -43.97 -120.56
C LYS A 350 32.90 -45.47 -120.88
N ASP A 351 32.22 -46.30 -120.08
CA ASP A 351 32.11 -47.74 -120.32
C ASP A 351 31.38 -48.04 -121.64
N ASN A 352 30.28 -47.33 -121.92
CA ASN A 352 29.55 -47.48 -123.18
C ASN A 352 30.41 -47.08 -124.39
N LEU A 353 31.15 -45.97 -124.31
CA LEU A 353 32.10 -45.56 -125.36
C LEU A 353 33.18 -46.63 -125.61
N THR A 354 33.69 -47.25 -124.54
CA THR A 354 34.74 -48.27 -124.62
C THR A 354 34.22 -49.56 -125.27
N LYS A 355 33.00 -49.99 -124.95
CA LYS A 355 32.34 -51.14 -125.61
C LYS A 355 32.13 -50.92 -127.10
N VAL A 356 31.74 -49.72 -127.51
CA VAL A 356 31.59 -49.38 -128.94
C VAL A 356 32.95 -49.46 -129.65
N ALA A 357 33.99 -48.87 -129.08
CA ALA A 357 35.32 -48.87 -129.67
C ALA A 357 35.93 -50.29 -129.80
N SER A 358 35.70 -51.18 -128.81
CA SER A 358 36.19 -52.56 -128.88
C SER A 358 35.49 -53.36 -129.99
N ALA A 359 34.17 -53.18 -130.17
CA ALA A 359 33.41 -53.81 -131.24
C ALA A 359 33.93 -53.40 -132.62
N THR A 360 34.23 -52.10 -132.82
CA THR A 360 34.80 -51.58 -134.08
C THR A 360 36.19 -52.16 -134.38
N ARG A 361 37.04 -52.30 -133.34
CA ARG A 361 38.41 -52.82 -133.48
C ARG A 361 38.43 -54.31 -133.84
N ILE A 362 37.53 -55.12 -133.26
CA ILE A 362 37.40 -56.55 -133.61
C ILE A 362 36.98 -56.71 -135.07
N GLN A 363 36.00 -55.93 -135.54
CA GLN A 363 35.55 -55.97 -136.94
C GLN A 363 36.67 -55.63 -137.94
N GLY A 364 37.54 -54.67 -137.60
CA GLY A 364 38.70 -54.30 -138.42
C GLY A 364 39.77 -55.39 -138.47
N ALA A 365 40.03 -56.07 -137.35
CA ALA A 365 41.01 -57.16 -137.27
C ALA A 365 40.58 -58.38 -138.12
N THR A 366 39.29 -58.72 -138.14
CA THR A 366 38.76 -59.83 -138.96
C THR A 366 38.99 -59.60 -140.45
N ARG A 367 38.75 -58.37 -140.96
CA ARG A 367 39.03 -58.04 -142.38
C ARG A 367 40.51 -58.20 -142.74
N ASN A 368 41.41 -57.77 -141.87
CA ASN A 368 42.85 -57.85 -142.14
C ASN A 368 43.35 -59.30 -142.18
N ALA A 369 42.80 -60.19 -141.34
CA ALA A 369 43.14 -61.60 -141.33
C ALA A 369 42.74 -62.30 -142.65
N ASP A 370 41.52 -62.06 -143.14
CA ASP A 370 41.05 -62.62 -144.42
C ASP A 370 41.91 -62.16 -145.62
N THR A 371 42.39 -60.92 -145.57
CA THR A 371 43.28 -60.37 -146.62
C THR A 371 44.66 -61.04 -146.61
N GLY A 372 45.18 -61.37 -145.43
CA GLY A 372 46.47 -62.05 -145.26
C GLY A 372 46.47 -63.50 -145.74
N ILE A 373 45.36 -64.23 -145.56
CA ILE A 373 45.21 -65.61 -146.02
C ILE A 373 45.27 -65.67 -147.56
N ASN A 374 44.54 -64.81 -148.25
CA ASN A 374 44.56 -64.74 -149.73
C ASN A 374 45.95 -64.43 -150.30
N ALA A 375 46.73 -63.56 -149.63
CA ALA A 375 48.07 -63.20 -150.09
C ALA A 375 49.09 -64.36 -149.93
N ALA A 376 48.90 -65.23 -148.93
CA ALA A 376 49.76 -66.38 -148.69
C ALA A 376 49.55 -67.49 -149.76
N GLU A 377 48.30 -67.75 -150.15
CA GLU A 377 47.98 -68.73 -151.21
C GLU A 377 48.58 -68.35 -152.57
N ILE A 378 48.61 -67.04 -152.91
CA ILE A 378 49.22 -66.53 -154.15
C ILE A 378 50.73 -66.83 -154.18
N ARG A 379 51.45 -66.55 -153.09
CA ARG A 379 52.91 -66.77 -153.02
C ARG A 379 53.29 -68.25 -153.08
N GLN A 380 52.46 -69.13 -152.54
CA GLN A 380 52.70 -70.58 -152.60
C GLN A 380 52.65 -71.09 -154.05
N MET A 381 51.68 -70.61 -154.84
CA MET A 381 51.61 -70.94 -156.28
C MET A 381 52.82 -70.41 -157.08
N GLU A 382 53.29 -69.19 -156.81
CA GLU A 382 54.48 -68.64 -157.48
C GLU A 382 55.78 -69.39 -157.14
N GLY A 383 55.91 -69.85 -155.89
CA GLY A 383 57.04 -70.64 -155.42
C GLY A 383 57.13 -72.01 -156.10
N GLU A 384 56.01 -72.71 -156.27
CA GLU A 384 55.96 -74.00 -156.97
C GLU A 384 56.28 -73.86 -158.46
N ALA A 385 55.85 -72.76 -159.10
CA ALA A 385 56.17 -72.47 -160.50
C ALA A 385 57.67 -72.19 -160.71
N SER A 386 58.28 -71.40 -159.81
CA SER A 386 59.71 -71.05 -159.88
C SER A 386 60.62 -72.27 -159.64
N ALA A 387 60.26 -73.15 -158.71
CA ALA A 387 61.01 -74.36 -158.45
C ALA A 387 61.03 -75.29 -159.67
N LYS A 388 59.88 -75.48 -160.34
CA LYS A 388 59.81 -76.27 -161.59
C LYS A 388 60.69 -75.70 -162.71
N ALA A 389 60.82 -74.38 -162.81
CA ALA A 389 61.70 -73.73 -163.79
C ALA A 389 63.19 -73.97 -163.46
N ALA A 390 63.57 -73.91 -162.18
CA ALA A 390 64.95 -74.16 -161.75
C ALA A 390 65.38 -75.62 -162.01
N THR A 391 64.50 -76.59 -161.79
CA THR A 391 64.79 -78.01 -162.08
C THR A 391 65.05 -78.25 -163.57
N ALA A 392 64.38 -77.52 -164.46
CA ALA A 392 64.60 -77.61 -165.91
C ALA A 392 65.93 -76.96 -166.35
N LEU A 393 66.34 -75.85 -165.71
CA LEU A 393 67.57 -75.13 -166.03
C LEU A 393 68.82 -75.89 -165.59
N THR A 394 68.81 -76.48 -164.40
CA THR A 394 69.98 -77.24 -163.91
C THR A 394 70.23 -78.51 -164.74
N ALA A 395 69.17 -79.16 -165.24
CA ALA A 395 69.28 -80.31 -166.15
C ALA A 395 69.95 -79.96 -167.50
N THR A 396 69.98 -78.69 -167.91
CA THR A 396 70.60 -78.26 -169.18
C THR A 396 72.05 -77.81 -169.03
N LEU A 397 72.49 -77.40 -167.84
CA LEU A 397 73.88 -76.98 -167.58
C LEU A 397 74.82 -78.15 -167.22
N GLN A 398 74.28 -79.37 -167.11
CA GLN A 398 74.99 -80.63 -166.85
C GLN A 398 75.92 -81.09 -168.00
N HIS A 399 76.17 -80.26 -169.03
CA HIS A 399 76.98 -80.60 -170.21
C HIS A 399 78.18 -79.64 -170.45
N LEU A 400 78.49 -78.67 -169.56
CA LEU A 400 79.55 -77.67 -169.82
C LEU A 400 80.64 -77.50 -168.74
N ILE A 401 80.52 -78.10 -167.55
CA ILE A 401 81.59 -78.11 -166.55
C ILE A 401 81.61 -79.53 -165.95
N GLY A 402 82.75 -80.22 -166.11
CA GLY A 402 82.95 -81.66 -165.94
C GLY A 402 82.38 -82.32 -164.68
#